data_AF-A0A3A6RJP3-F1
#
_entry.id   AF-A0A3A6RJP3-F1
#
_cell.length_a   1.000
_cell.length_b   1.000
_cell.length_c   1.000
_cell.angle_alpha   90.00
_cell.angle_beta   90.00
_cell.angle_gamma   90.00
#
_symmetry.space_group_name_H-M   'P 1'
#
loop_
_entity.id
_entity.type
_entity.pdbx_description
1 polymer ?
#
loop_
_entity_poly.entity_id
_entity_poly.type
_entity_poly.pdbx_seq_one_letter_code
_entity_poly.pdbx_strand_id
1 'polypeptide(L)'
;MIQRYWRFLLAALVILVVALGFWLWNRPAAQPTLERMTLDDGSALIRATPSTKVKTRVALAVTTEDAMTDKQVLALSYDASAQVIQVVLPKDDCQLQEKAFNAALQKLDGAPDVVAGISAGGSVAWSWLAAQTNDKAQAISVNFVLNQPDCKVPAPKAAAHGKWTVAWNDGPDDDTAVFVRDTPNAETKISDYDIKYPQILNTEVRHLLIADDSSGGLNIPVVEVPSSQPSDTVTLFLSGDGGWRDLDKDVAGDMAKSGGYPVVGIDTLRYYWEHKSPEQTATDLSELMAHYRQKWGAKHFVLAGYSFGADVLPAIYNRLPEDDKARVDGIILLAFARSGSFEIAVEGWLGASGKEAATGPEMAKLPGDKVFCVYGVEEKDESGCTEATAPGQKQQLPGGHHFDEDYPALAKRLIAVIDKWKGKEPPEAASAE
;
A
#
# COMPACT_ATOMS: atom_id res chain seq x y z
N MET A 1 -46.15 -63.09 -13.02
CA MET A 1 -46.50 -61.68 -12.71
C MET A 1 -45.46 -60.95 -11.85
N ILE A 2 -44.63 -61.62 -11.04
CA ILE A 2 -43.69 -60.99 -10.08
C ILE A 2 -42.48 -60.29 -10.74
N GLN A 3 -41.94 -60.82 -11.85
CA GLN A 3 -40.75 -60.25 -12.53
C GLN A 3 -40.99 -58.86 -13.17
N ARG A 4 -42.24 -58.52 -13.53
CA ARG A 4 -42.56 -57.26 -14.21
C ARG A 4 -42.55 -56.08 -13.23
N TYR A 5 -42.98 -56.29 -11.99
CA TYR A 5 -42.95 -55.26 -10.93
C TYR A 5 -41.54 -54.96 -10.43
N TRP A 6 -40.64 -55.95 -10.45
CA TRP A 6 -39.26 -55.78 -9.98
C TRP A 6 -38.48 -54.78 -10.84
N ARG A 7 -38.70 -54.77 -12.16
CA ARG A 7 -38.10 -53.78 -13.07
C ARG A 7 -38.57 -52.35 -12.81
N PHE A 8 -39.85 -52.16 -12.46
CA PHE A 8 -40.38 -50.85 -12.10
C PHE A 8 -39.85 -50.36 -10.75
N LEU A 9 -39.69 -51.25 -9.77
CA LEU A 9 -39.07 -50.93 -8.48
C LEU A 9 -37.60 -50.54 -8.64
N LEU A 10 -36.84 -51.26 -9.48
CA LEU A 10 -35.44 -50.95 -9.78
C LEU A 10 -35.29 -49.60 -10.50
N ALA A 11 -36.15 -49.33 -11.49
CA ALA A 11 -36.16 -48.04 -12.17
C ALA A 11 -36.51 -46.88 -11.22
N ALA A 12 -37.49 -47.06 -10.33
CA ALA A 12 -37.85 -46.07 -9.33
C ALA A 12 -36.70 -45.82 -8.32
N LEU A 13 -36.00 -46.87 -7.89
CA LEU A 13 -34.83 -46.75 -7.01
C LEU A 13 -33.70 -45.98 -7.68
N VAL A 14 -33.40 -46.27 -8.95
CA VAL A 14 -32.37 -45.54 -9.71
C VAL A 14 -32.74 -44.07 -9.86
N ILE A 15 -33.99 -43.75 -10.19
CA ILE A 15 -34.45 -42.36 -10.25
C ILE A 15 -34.29 -41.67 -8.89
N LEU A 16 -34.63 -42.34 -7.79
CA LEU A 16 -34.45 -41.81 -6.44
C LEU A 16 -32.98 -41.56 -6.10
N VAL A 17 -32.08 -42.48 -6.43
CA VAL A 17 -30.64 -42.33 -6.19
C VAL A 17 -30.06 -41.20 -7.05
N VAL A 18 -30.46 -41.08 -8.32
CA VAL A 18 -30.03 -40.00 -9.21
C VAL A 18 -30.58 -38.65 -8.73
N ALA A 19 -31.84 -38.59 -8.32
CA ALA A 19 -32.46 -37.39 -7.76
C ALA A 19 -31.80 -36.98 -6.43
N LEU A 20 -31.47 -37.94 -5.56
CA LEU A 20 -30.76 -37.70 -4.31
C LEU A 20 -29.33 -37.22 -4.57
N GLY A 21 -28.63 -37.82 -5.54
CA GLY A 21 -27.30 -37.40 -5.97
C GLY A 21 -27.30 -35.99 -6.56
N PHE A 22 -28.27 -35.69 -7.43
CA PHE A 22 -28.47 -34.35 -8.00
C PHE A 22 -28.81 -33.32 -6.92
N TRP A 23 -29.66 -33.68 -5.95
CA TRP A 23 -30.00 -32.81 -4.83
C TRP A 23 -28.81 -32.56 -3.90
N LEU A 24 -28.01 -33.60 -3.60
CA LEU A 24 -26.78 -33.45 -2.81
C LEU A 24 -25.71 -32.64 -3.52
N TRP A 25 -25.66 -32.70 -4.86
CA TRP A 25 -24.75 -31.92 -5.70
C TRP A 25 -25.17 -30.44 -5.82
N ASN A 26 -26.48 -30.17 -5.89
CA ASN A 26 -27.03 -28.81 -6.09
C ASN A 26 -27.55 -28.14 -4.82
N ARG A 27 -27.44 -28.77 -3.64
CA ARG A 27 -27.86 -28.12 -2.39
C ARG A 27 -26.97 -26.89 -2.13
N PRO A 28 -27.55 -25.72 -1.78
CA PRO A 28 -26.77 -24.54 -1.45
C PRO A 28 -25.83 -24.85 -0.29
N ALA A 29 -24.61 -24.32 -0.37
CA ALA A 29 -23.64 -24.46 0.71
C ALA A 29 -24.27 -23.95 2.01
N ALA A 30 -24.09 -24.72 3.09
CA ALA A 30 -24.59 -24.32 4.39
C ALA A 30 -23.99 -22.96 4.76
N GLN A 31 -24.84 -22.02 5.17
CA GLN A 31 -24.43 -20.65 5.44
C GLN A 31 -23.91 -20.54 6.89
N PRO A 32 -22.95 -19.64 7.14
CA PRO A 32 -22.51 -19.34 8.50
C PRO A 32 -23.67 -18.70 9.30
N THR A 33 -23.62 -18.84 10.62
CA THR A 33 -24.59 -18.21 11.54
C THR A 33 -23.98 -16.98 12.20
N LEU A 34 -24.80 -15.96 12.48
CA LEU A 34 -24.40 -14.77 13.22
C LEU A 34 -25.21 -14.66 14.51
N GLU A 35 -24.51 -14.48 15.62
CA GLU A 35 -25.09 -14.22 16.93
C GLU A 35 -24.67 -12.83 17.41
N ARG A 36 -25.60 -12.10 18.04
CA ARG A 36 -25.32 -10.81 18.68
C ARG A 36 -25.47 -10.95 20.18
N MET A 37 -24.54 -10.37 20.90
CA MET A 37 -24.41 -10.44 22.35
C MET A 37 -24.06 -9.06 22.89
N THR A 38 -24.31 -8.89 24.18
CA THR A 38 -23.82 -7.75 24.95
C THR A 38 -23.00 -8.31 26.10
N LEU A 39 -21.79 -7.79 26.28
CA LEU A 39 -20.92 -8.15 27.39
C LEU A 39 -21.39 -7.48 28.69
N ASP A 40 -20.87 -7.96 29.83
CA ASP A 40 -21.29 -7.48 31.16
C ASP A 40 -21.00 -5.98 31.39
N ASP A 41 -20.03 -5.42 30.66
CA ASP A 41 -19.68 -4.00 30.65
C ASP A 41 -20.53 -3.16 29.68
N GLY A 42 -21.46 -3.79 28.95
CA GLY A 42 -22.30 -3.14 27.94
C GLY A 42 -21.72 -3.15 26.53
N SER A 43 -20.48 -3.64 26.34
CA SER A 43 -19.84 -3.69 25.02
C SER A 43 -20.59 -4.63 24.07
N ALA A 44 -20.82 -4.17 22.83
CA ALA A 44 -21.49 -4.98 21.82
C ALA A 44 -20.53 -6.02 21.25
N LEU A 45 -21.00 -7.26 21.09
CA LEU A 45 -20.24 -8.37 20.54
C LEU A 45 -21.07 -9.06 19.47
N ILE A 46 -20.44 -9.38 18.34
CA ILE A 46 -20.99 -10.31 17.36
C ILE A 46 -20.09 -11.53 17.24
N ARG A 47 -20.70 -12.69 16.96
CA ARG A 47 -20.00 -13.95 16.70
C ARG A 47 -20.53 -14.60 15.44
N ALA A 48 -19.67 -14.81 14.46
CA ALA A 48 -19.97 -15.61 13.29
C ALA A 48 -19.35 -17.00 13.43
N THR A 49 -20.15 -18.03 13.17
CA THR A 49 -19.72 -19.43 13.22
C THR A 49 -19.85 -20.06 11.83
N PRO A 50 -18.80 -20.69 11.29
CA PRO A 50 -18.87 -21.29 9.97
C PRO A 50 -19.73 -22.55 10.02
N SER A 51 -20.35 -22.89 8.89
CA SER A 51 -21.11 -24.13 8.74
C SER A 51 -20.22 -25.37 8.57
N THR A 52 -18.92 -25.15 8.38
CA THR A 52 -17.87 -26.16 8.24
C THR A 52 -17.09 -26.30 9.56
N LYS A 53 -16.15 -27.26 9.61
CA LYS A 53 -15.24 -27.37 10.74
C LYS A 53 -14.38 -26.10 10.84
N VAL A 54 -14.39 -25.47 12.01
CA VAL A 54 -13.56 -24.30 12.32
C VAL A 54 -12.09 -24.62 12.09
N LYS A 55 -11.46 -23.91 11.13
CA LYS A 55 -10.03 -24.03 10.83
C LYS A 55 -9.18 -23.02 11.59
N THR A 56 -9.75 -21.84 11.85
CA THR A 56 -9.07 -20.74 12.52
C THR A 56 -10.05 -19.92 13.35
N ARG A 57 -9.55 -19.26 14.39
CA ARG A 57 -10.32 -18.36 15.26
C ARG A 57 -9.78 -16.95 15.17
N VAL A 58 -10.68 -16.01 14.93
CA VAL A 58 -10.36 -14.60 14.69
C VAL A 58 -11.08 -13.76 15.73
N ALA A 59 -10.37 -12.85 16.38
CA ALA A 59 -10.96 -11.85 17.26
C ALA A 59 -10.67 -10.43 16.74
N LEU A 60 -11.73 -9.70 16.45
CA LEU A 60 -11.68 -8.33 15.96
C LEU A 60 -12.01 -7.35 17.10
N ALA A 61 -11.15 -6.37 17.32
CA ALA A 61 -11.34 -5.29 18.28
C ALA A 61 -11.49 -3.96 17.53
N VAL A 62 -12.67 -3.33 17.61
CA VAL A 62 -13.03 -2.17 16.78
C VAL A 62 -13.80 -1.14 17.59
N THR A 63 -13.90 0.09 17.10
CA THR A 63 -14.87 1.06 17.60
C THR A 63 -16.23 0.87 16.91
N THR A 64 -17.27 1.57 17.36
CA THR A 64 -18.58 1.57 16.68
C THR A 64 -18.48 2.08 15.24
N GLU A 65 -17.59 3.05 15.00
CA GLU A 65 -17.40 3.71 13.71
C GLU A 65 -16.59 2.85 12.74
N ASP A 66 -15.70 2.01 13.29
CA ASP A 66 -14.78 1.16 12.54
C ASP A 66 -15.26 -0.29 12.36
N ALA A 67 -16.41 -0.64 12.95
CA ALA A 67 -16.92 -2.00 12.97
C ALA A 67 -17.22 -2.54 11.57
N MET A 68 -16.75 -3.77 11.28
CA MET A 68 -17.17 -4.47 10.07
C MET A 68 -18.67 -4.77 10.15
N THR A 69 -19.32 -4.70 9.00
CA THR A 69 -20.73 -5.07 8.88
C THR A 69 -20.93 -6.56 9.10
N ASP A 70 -22.14 -6.94 9.52
CA ASP A 70 -22.56 -8.35 9.65
C ASP A 70 -22.25 -9.17 8.40
N LYS A 71 -22.43 -8.59 7.21
CA LYS A 71 -22.15 -9.24 5.93
C LYS A 71 -20.66 -9.53 5.75
N GLN A 72 -19.79 -8.60 6.12
CA GLN A 72 -18.34 -8.78 6.04
C GLN A 72 -17.87 -9.86 7.02
N VAL A 73 -18.38 -9.85 8.26
CA VAL A 73 -18.01 -10.85 9.29
C VAL A 73 -18.50 -12.25 8.89
N LEU A 74 -19.71 -12.36 8.35
CA LEU A 74 -20.23 -13.62 7.82
C LEU A 74 -19.44 -14.12 6.61
N ALA A 75 -19.09 -13.23 5.67
CA ALA A 75 -18.27 -13.60 4.51
C ALA A 75 -16.90 -14.12 4.95
N LEU A 76 -16.25 -13.42 5.89
CA LEU A 76 -14.97 -13.86 6.46
C LEU A 76 -15.07 -15.25 7.09
N SER A 77 -16.12 -15.48 7.88
CA SER A 77 -16.37 -16.78 8.51
C SER A 77 -16.55 -17.89 7.48
N TYR A 78 -17.34 -17.63 6.43
CA TYR A 78 -17.58 -18.59 5.36
C TYR A 78 -16.31 -18.91 4.56
N ASP A 79 -15.64 -17.89 4.04
CA ASP A 79 -14.52 -18.03 3.11
C ASP A 79 -13.30 -18.70 3.76
N ALA A 80 -12.99 -18.32 5.01
CA ALA A 80 -11.85 -18.86 5.74
C ALA A 80 -12.19 -20.10 6.59
N SER A 81 -13.46 -20.54 6.63
CA SER A 81 -13.94 -21.51 7.64
C SER A 81 -13.53 -21.08 9.07
N ALA A 82 -13.67 -19.79 9.36
CA ALA A 82 -13.20 -19.15 10.57
C ALA A 82 -14.35 -18.91 11.56
N GLN A 83 -14.13 -19.16 12.84
CA GLN A 83 -14.99 -18.61 13.87
C GLN A 83 -14.50 -17.19 14.18
N VAL A 84 -15.36 -16.20 13.98
CA VAL A 84 -15.00 -14.79 14.09
C VAL A 84 -15.81 -14.15 15.20
N ILE A 85 -15.15 -13.48 16.14
CA ILE A 85 -15.81 -12.53 17.03
C ILE A 85 -15.41 -11.10 16.65
N GLN A 86 -16.32 -10.15 16.82
CA GLN A 86 -16.01 -8.73 16.75
C GLN A 86 -16.61 -8.03 17.97
N VAL A 87 -15.75 -7.42 18.78
CA VAL A 87 -16.15 -6.63 19.95
C VAL A 87 -15.99 -5.15 19.65
N VAL A 88 -17.02 -4.38 19.99
CA VAL A 88 -16.98 -2.92 20.01
C VAL A 88 -16.38 -2.49 21.33
N LEU A 89 -15.21 -1.87 21.27
CA LEU A 89 -14.46 -1.41 22.42
C LEU A 89 -15.10 -0.15 23.05
N PRO A 90 -15.08 -0.01 24.39
CA PRO A 90 -15.48 1.22 25.06
C PRO A 90 -14.56 2.39 24.68
N LYS A 91 -15.12 3.61 24.70
CA LYS A 91 -14.36 4.84 24.41
C LYS A 91 -13.45 5.22 25.58
N ASP A 92 -12.32 5.85 25.24
CA ASP A 92 -11.47 6.69 26.10
C ASP A 92 -10.93 6.04 27.39
N ASP A 93 -10.70 4.72 27.42
CA ASP A 93 -10.00 4.03 28.51
C ASP A 93 -9.38 2.70 28.03
N CYS A 94 -8.06 2.67 27.84
CA CYS A 94 -7.39 1.48 27.33
C CYS A 94 -7.43 0.26 28.26
N GLN A 95 -7.57 0.45 29.57
CA GLN A 95 -7.72 -0.69 30.49
C GLN A 95 -9.11 -1.31 30.38
N LEU A 96 -10.16 -0.48 30.22
CA LEU A 96 -11.50 -0.99 29.93
C LEU A 96 -11.56 -1.66 28.57
N GLN A 97 -10.85 -1.15 27.57
CA GLN A 97 -10.75 -1.76 26.24
C GLN A 97 -10.11 -3.15 26.30
N GLU A 98 -8.96 -3.30 26.97
CA GLU A 98 -8.33 -4.61 27.17
C GLU A 98 -9.23 -5.56 27.97
N LYS A 99 -9.94 -5.07 28.99
CA LYS A 99 -10.87 -5.88 29.78
C LYS A 99 -12.07 -6.36 28.94
N ALA A 100 -12.67 -5.48 28.17
CA ALA A 100 -13.78 -5.79 27.26
C ALA A 100 -13.35 -6.84 26.24
N PHE A 101 -12.16 -6.67 25.65
CA PHE A 101 -11.59 -7.61 24.70
C PHE A 101 -11.33 -8.98 25.34
N ASN A 102 -10.70 -9.03 26.51
CA ASN A 102 -10.46 -10.29 27.23
C ASN A 102 -11.77 -11.02 27.60
N ALA A 103 -12.83 -10.28 27.94
CA ALA A 103 -14.17 -10.85 28.16
C ALA A 103 -14.78 -11.39 26.85
N ALA A 104 -14.57 -10.70 25.73
CA ALA A 104 -15.00 -11.15 24.40
C ALA A 104 -14.32 -12.47 24.00
N LEU A 105 -13.03 -12.63 24.29
CA LEU A 105 -12.28 -13.87 23.99
C LEU A 105 -12.91 -15.11 24.64
N GLN A 106 -13.58 -14.97 25.78
CA GLN A 106 -14.30 -16.08 26.44
C GLN A 106 -15.54 -16.56 25.65
N LYS A 107 -15.91 -15.86 24.57
CA LYS A 107 -17.01 -16.23 23.67
C LYS A 107 -16.53 -16.94 22.40
N LEU A 108 -15.22 -17.09 22.21
CA LEU A 108 -14.63 -17.99 21.22
C LEU A 108 -14.54 -19.42 21.77
N ASP A 109 -14.69 -20.41 20.90
CA ASP A 109 -14.55 -21.83 21.27
C ASP A 109 -13.07 -22.26 21.28
N GLY A 110 -12.22 -21.48 21.98
CA GLY A 110 -10.77 -21.64 22.07
C GLY A 110 -10.02 -20.32 21.93
N ALA A 111 -8.69 -20.36 22.14
CA ALA A 111 -7.84 -19.19 21.94
C ALA A 111 -7.85 -18.73 20.46
N PRO A 112 -7.85 -17.42 20.19
CA PRO A 112 -7.73 -16.92 18.82
C PRO A 112 -6.37 -17.28 18.21
N ASP A 113 -6.36 -17.57 16.91
CA ASP A 113 -5.13 -17.67 16.12
C ASP A 113 -4.73 -16.29 15.58
N VAL A 114 -5.74 -15.45 15.31
CA VAL A 114 -5.60 -14.10 14.78
C VAL A 114 -6.34 -13.09 15.67
N VAL A 115 -5.65 -12.02 16.06
CA VAL A 115 -6.29 -10.83 16.66
C VAL A 115 -6.06 -9.64 15.77
N ALA A 116 -7.11 -8.88 15.46
CA ALA A 116 -6.97 -7.72 14.60
C ALA A 116 -7.80 -6.53 15.11
N GLY A 117 -7.35 -5.31 14.84
CA GLY A 117 -8.13 -4.13 15.21
C GLY A 117 -7.64 -2.83 14.61
N ILE A 118 -8.43 -1.77 14.82
CA ILE A 118 -8.15 -0.41 14.33
C ILE A 118 -7.91 0.51 15.51
N SER A 119 -6.88 1.36 15.44
CA SER A 119 -6.54 2.37 16.45
C SER A 119 -6.40 1.74 17.85
N ALA A 120 -7.28 2.04 18.81
CA ALA A 120 -7.36 1.36 20.12
C ALA A 120 -7.39 -0.17 20.00
N GLY A 121 -8.14 -0.71 19.05
CA GLY A 121 -8.16 -2.15 18.76
C GLY A 121 -6.84 -2.66 18.19
N GLY A 122 -6.12 -1.82 17.44
CA GLY A 122 -4.77 -2.13 16.97
C GLY A 122 -3.78 -2.25 18.13
N SER A 123 -3.89 -1.39 19.14
CA SER A 123 -3.09 -1.50 20.37
C SER A 123 -3.45 -2.75 21.17
N VAL A 124 -4.73 -3.11 21.26
CA VAL A 124 -5.18 -4.37 21.88
C VAL A 124 -4.59 -5.59 21.14
N ALA A 125 -4.54 -5.57 19.80
CA ALA A 125 -3.95 -6.64 19.01
C ALA A 125 -2.44 -6.80 19.27
N TRP A 126 -1.71 -5.68 19.36
CA TRP A 126 -0.29 -5.67 19.73
C TRP A 126 -0.07 -6.20 21.16
N SER A 127 -0.84 -5.69 22.13
CA SER A 127 -0.79 -6.17 23.52
C SER A 127 -1.04 -7.68 23.62
N TRP A 128 -2.01 -8.18 22.86
CA TRP A 128 -2.30 -9.61 22.81
C TRP A 128 -1.13 -10.42 22.24
N LEU A 129 -0.51 -9.96 21.14
CA LEU A 129 0.63 -10.65 20.52
C LEU A 129 1.83 -10.72 21.46
N ALA A 130 2.14 -9.60 22.14
CA ALA A 130 3.25 -9.52 23.08
C ALA A 130 3.13 -10.52 24.24
N ALA A 131 1.90 -10.95 24.57
CA ALA A 131 1.62 -11.96 25.58
C ALA A 131 1.63 -13.41 25.05
N GLN A 132 1.80 -13.63 23.75
CA GLN A 132 1.77 -14.97 23.17
C GLN A 132 3.08 -15.74 23.34
N THR A 133 2.93 -17.07 23.41
CA THR A 133 4.03 -18.05 23.40
C THR A 133 3.98 -18.94 22.16
N ASN A 134 3.15 -18.59 21.18
CA ASN A 134 2.88 -19.36 19.98
C ASN A 134 3.42 -18.63 18.74
N ASP A 135 4.41 -19.20 18.05
CA ASP A 135 4.99 -18.63 16.83
C ASP A 135 4.00 -18.48 15.67
N LYS A 136 2.86 -19.18 15.74
CA LYS A 136 1.80 -19.08 14.73
C LYS A 136 0.79 -17.99 15.02
N ALA A 137 0.83 -17.36 16.20
CA ALA A 137 -0.07 -16.25 16.51
C ALA A 137 0.14 -15.10 15.51
N GLN A 138 -0.96 -14.49 15.07
CA GLN A 138 -0.93 -13.37 14.14
C GLN A 138 -1.69 -12.19 14.74
N ALA A 139 -1.08 -11.01 14.78
CA ALA A 139 -1.79 -9.78 15.11
C ALA A 139 -1.81 -8.83 13.92
N ILE A 140 -2.94 -8.16 13.70
CA ILE A 140 -3.07 -7.12 12.66
C ILE A 140 -3.53 -5.81 13.32
N SER A 141 -2.72 -4.77 13.23
CA SER A 141 -3.03 -3.46 13.79
C SER A 141 -3.14 -2.43 12.68
N VAL A 142 -4.35 -1.94 12.42
CA VAL A 142 -4.59 -0.86 11.47
C VAL A 142 -4.59 0.47 12.20
N ASN A 143 -3.92 1.49 11.65
CA ASN A 143 -3.78 2.80 12.28
C ASN A 143 -3.22 2.70 13.71
N PHE A 144 -2.19 1.87 13.90
CA PHE A 144 -1.53 1.76 15.20
C PHE A 144 -0.82 3.07 15.53
N VAL A 145 -0.92 3.48 16.80
CA VAL A 145 -0.22 4.64 17.37
C VAL A 145 0.39 4.19 18.68
N LEU A 146 1.70 4.39 18.84
CA LEU A 146 2.45 3.98 20.03
C LEU A 146 1.98 4.72 21.28
N ASN A 147 1.81 6.03 21.14
CA ASN A 147 1.46 6.94 22.24
C ASN A 147 0.02 7.42 22.08
N GLN A 148 -0.94 6.65 22.63
CA GLN A 148 -2.34 7.09 22.63
C GLN A 148 -2.59 8.13 23.74
N PRO A 149 -3.19 9.29 23.44
CA PRO A 149 -3.47 10.32 24.44
C PRO A 149 -4.28 9.82 25.65
N ASP A 150 -5.21 8.90 25.39
CA ASP A 150 -6.14 8.36 26.38
C ASP A 150 -5.62 7.09 27.07
N CYS A 151 -4.38 6.68 26.79
CA CYS A 151 -3.77 5.50 27.41
C CYS A 151 -2.47 5.85 28.15
N LYS A 152 -2.51 5.78 29.47
CA LYS A 152 -1.33 5.95 30.33
C LYS A 152 -0.50 4.67 30.52
N VAL A 153 -1.01 3.54 30.03
CA VAL A 153 -0.31 2.26 30.09
C VAL A 153 0.65 2.20 28.90
N PRO A 154 1.96 2.07 29.11
CA PRO A 154 2.91 1.95 28.00
C PRO A 154 2.62 0.68 27.19
N ALA A 155 2.69 0.80 25.86
CA ALA A 155 2.63 -0.35 24.97
C ALA A 155 3.77 -1.34 25.32
N PRO A 156 3.55 -2.66 25.17
CA PRO A 156 4.62 -3.64 25.29
C PRO A 156 5.77 -3.32 24.34
N LYS A 157 7.01 -3.51 24.81
CA LYS A 157 8.21 -3.12 24.05
C LYS A 157 8.56 -4.07 22.90
N ALA A 158 8.10 -5.31 22.96
CA ALA A 158 8.38 -6.35 21.97
C ALA A 158 7.39 -7.51 22.09
N ALA A 159 7.29 -8.32 21.05
CA ALA A 159 6.62 -9.61 21.06
C ALA A 159 7.63 -10.70 20.69
N ALA A 160 7.86 -11.66 21.60
CA ALA A 160 8.87 -12.71 21.39
C ALA A 160 8.42 -13.79 20.38
N HIS A 161 7.11 -13.90 20.17
CA HIS A 161 6.48 -14.93 19.35
C HIS A 161 5.42 -14.32 18.45
N GLY A 162 5.10 -15.07 17.39
CA GLY A 162 4.08 -14.71 16.43
C GLY A 162 4.55 -13.64 15.44
N LYS A 163 3.65 -13.25 14.53
CA LYS A 163 3.87 -12.18 13.56
C LYS A 163 2.91 -11.04 13.80
N TRP A 164 3.39 -9.84 13.58
CA TRP A 164 2.61 -8.62 13.66
C TRP A 164 2.53 -7.99 12.28
N THR A 165 1.33 -7.75 11.76
CA THR A 165 1.12 -6.92 10.57
C THR A 165 0.59 -5.57 11.02
N VAL A 166 1.21 -4.49 10.57
CA VAL A 166 0.79 -3.12 10.91
C VAL A 166 0.48 -2.37 9.64
N ALA A 167 -0.73 -1.80 9.56
CA ALA A 167 -1.22 -1.20 8.33
C ALA A 167 -1.72 0.23 8.51
N TRP A 168 -1.34 1.12 7.60
CA TRP A 168 -1.84 2.50 7.55
C TRP A 168 -2.30 2.88 6.14
N ASN A 169 -3.11 3.92 6.01
CA ASN A 169 -3.35 4.63 4.74
C ASN A 169 -2.69 6.01 4.73
N ASP A 170 -2.19 6.49 5.87
CA ASP A 170 -1.44 7.71 6.04
C ASP A 170 -0.39 7.39 7.11
N GLY A 171 0.89 7.64 6.81
CA GLY A 171 2.00 7.13 7.61
C GLY A 171 1.88 7.46 9.10
N PRO A 172 2.44 6.62 9.99
CA PRO A 172 2.42 6.89 11.43
C PRO A 172 3.25 8.12 11.80
N ASP A 173 3.09 8.62 13.03
CA ASP A 173 4.04 9.56 13.63
C ASP A 173 5.44 8.94 13.81
N ASP A 174 6.46 9.79 13.92
CA ASP A 174 7.88 9.38 13.97
C ASP A 174 8.17 8.34 15.08
N ASP A 175 7.63 8.53 16.29
CA ASP A 175 7.86 7.62 17.41
C ASP A 175 7.27 6.24 17.11
N THR A 176 6.06 6.22 16.56
CA THR A 176 5.40 4.99 16.12
C THR A 176 6.16 4.32 14.97
N ALA A 177 6.64 5.09 13.98
CA ALA A 177 7.40 4.58 12.85
C ALA A 177 8.70 3.89 13.31
N VAL A 178 9.46 4.54 14.19
CA VAL A 178 10.70 3.98 14.77
C VAL A 178 10.40 2.70 15.54
N PHE A 179 9.38 2.71 16.40
CA PHE A 179 9.01 1.54 17.19
C PHE A 179 8.66 0.32 16.34
N VAL A 180 7.86 0.51 15.30
CA VAL A 180 7.43 -0.58 14.41
C VAL A 180 8.62 -1.12 13.61
N ARG A 181 9.47 -0.23 13.09
CA ARG A 181 10.68 -0.61 12.35
C ARG A 181 11.66 -1.42 13.20
N ASP A 182 11.79 -1.08 14.48
CA ASP A 182 12.69 -1.78 15.41
C ASP A 182 12.09 -3.10 15.95
N THR A 183 10.86 -3.45 15.55
CA THR A 183 10.18 -4.67 15.97
C THR A 183 10.44 -5.82 14.98
N PRO A 184 11.24 -6.86 15.33
CA PRO A 184 11.74 -7.82 14.35
C PRO A 184 10.68 -8.72 13.69
N ASN A 185 9.54 -8.90 14.33
CA ASN A 185 8.42 -9.70 13.83
C ASN A 185 7.27 -8.85 13.26
N ALA A 186 7.53 -7.56 13.01
CA ALA A 186 6.61 -6.67 12.32
C ALA A 186 6.75 -6.77 10.81
N GLU A 187 5.61 -6.88 10.14
CA GLU A 187 5.41 -6.66 8.72
C GLU A 187 4.58 -5.40 8.57
N THR A 188 4.98 -4.51 7.69
CA THR A 188 4.33 -3.22 7.51
C THR A 188 3.63 -3.18 6.17
N LYS A 189 2.44 -2.61 6.17
CA LYS A 189 1.61 -2.41 4.99
C LYS A 189 1.17 -0.97 4.94
N ILE A 190 1.27 -0.37 3.78
CA ILE A 190 0.64 0.91 3.53
C ILE A 190 -0.36 0.68 2.42
N SER A 191 -1.62 1.02 2.68
CA SER A 191 -2.72 1.00 1.73
C SER A 191 -2.86 2.35 1.03
N ASP A 192 -3.69 2.42 -0.01
CA ASP A 192 -3.95 3.68 -0.70
C ASP A 192 -4.68 4.67 0.23
N TYR A 193 -4.33 5.96 0.12
CA TYR A 193 -4.78 7.02 1.03
C TYR A 193 -6.32 7.20 1.10
N ASP A 194 -7.04 6.86 0.03
CA ASP A 194 -8.50 6.98 -0.05
C ASP A 194 -9.25 5.81 0.60
N ILE A 195 -8.55 4.71 0.89
CA ILE A 195 -9.11 3.53 1.52
C ILE A 195 -9.31 3.78 3.01
N LYS A 196 -10.52 3.49 3.51
CA LYS A 196 -10.84 3.69 4.94
C LYS A 196 -10.30 2.55 5.80
N TYR A 197 -9.91 2.81 7.04
CA TYR A 197 -9.36 1.79 7.96
C TYR A 197 -10.19 0.49 8.07
N PRO A 198 -11.54 0.52 8.10
CA PRO A 198 -12.32 -0.72 8.10
C PRO A 198 -12.13 -1.58 6.85
N GLN A 199 -11.87 -0.96 5.69
CA GLN A 199 -11.57 -1.65 4.45
C GLN A 199 -10.16 -2.25 4.46
N ILE A 200 -9.18 -1.53 5.01
CA ILE A 200 -7.81 -2.03 5.22
C ILE A 200 -7.85 -3.25 6.13
N LEU A 201 -8.49 -3.14 7.31
CA LEU A 201 -8.62 -4.24 8.27
C LEU A 201 -9.24 -5.48 7.61
N ASN A 202 -10.34 -5.30 6.88
CA ASN A 202 -11.00 -6.41 6.17
C ASN A 202 -10.10 -7.02 5.09
N THR A 203 -9.29 -6.21 4.40
CA THR A 203 -8.37 -6.67 3.36
C THR A 203 -7.22 -7.48 3.97
N GLU A 204 -6.55 -6.95 5.01
CA GLU A 204 -5.42 -7.62 5.64
C GLU A 204 -5.84 -8.92 6.36
N VAL A 205 -6.97 -8.92 7.06
CA VAL A 205 -7.49 -10.14 7.70
C VAL A 205 -7.83 -11.19 6.64
N ARG A 206 -8.41 -10.80 5.49
CA ARG A 206 -8.70 -11.74 4.40
C ARG A 206 -7.44 -12.23 3.71
N HIS A 207 -6.46 -11.36 3.51
CA HIS A 207 -5.16 -11.71 2.94
C HIS A 207 -4.49 -12.79 3.79
N LEU A 208 -4.40 -12.56 5.10
CA LEU A 208 -3.81 -13.52 6.04
C LEU A 208 -4.53 -14.88 6.07
N LEU A 209 -5.86 -14.89 5.95
CA LEU A 209 -6.65 -16.13 6.13
C LEU A 209 -6.89 -16.92 4.84
N ILE A 210 -6.89 -16.26 3.69
CA ILE A 210 -7.38 -16.82 2.43
C ILE A 210 -6.30 -16.88 1.36
N ALA A 211 -5.30 -16.00 1.38
CA ALA A 211 -4.31 -15.97 0.31
C ALA A 211 -3.36 -17.17 0.38
N ASP A 212 -3.25 -17.88 -0.74
CA ASP A 212 -2.02 -18.56 -1.13
C ASP A 212 -1.02 -17.45 -1.52
N ASP A 213 0.25 -17.55 -1.11
CA ASP A 213 1.37 -16.59 -1.33
C ASP A 213 1.73 -16.37 -2.83
N SER A 214 0.73 -16.35 -3.72
CA SER A 214 0.83 -16.29 -5.17
C SER A 214 0.13 -15.06 -5.74
N SER A 215 0.14 -13.94 -5.01
CA SER A 215 -0.10 -12.64 -5.67
C SER A 215 1.16 -12.26 -6.46
N GLY A 216 1.25 -12.76 -7.69
CA GLY A 216 2.17 -12.27 -8.72
C GLY A 216 1.83 -10.85 -9.16
N GLY A 217 1.72 -9.92 -8.20
CA GLY A 217 1.59 -8.49 -8.42
C GLY A 217 2.96 -7.85 -8.59
N LEU A 218 2.99 -6.69 -9.25
CA LEU A 218 4.20 -5.86 -9.33
C LEU A 218 4.67 -5.49 -7.91
N ASN A 219 5.97 -5.60 -7.65
CA ASN A 219 6.60 -5.25 -6.36
C ASN A 219 6.65 -3.74 -6.08
N ILE A 220 6.06 -2.91 -6.95
CA ILE A 220 6.04 -1.44 -6.82
C ILE A 220 4.61 -0.97 -6.49
N PRO A 221 4.40 -0.22 -5.40
CA PRO A 221 3.12 0.42 -5.08
C PRO A 221 2.88 1.57 -6.05
N VAL A 222 1.86 1.42 -6.92
CA VAL A 222 1.56 2.39 -7.98
C VAL A 222 0.17 2.99 -7.91
N VAL A 223 0.06 4.25 -8.32
CA VAL A 223 -1.20 4.98 -8.52
C VAL A 223 -1.35 5.32 -10.00
N GLU A 224 -2.40 4.82 -10.64
CA GLU A 224 -2.65 5.08 -12.05
C GLU A 224 -3.47 6.34 -12.27
N VAL A 225 -2.91 7.29 -13.02
CA VAL A 225 -3.58 8.50 -13.47
C VAL A 225 -3.70 8.45 -15.00
N PRO A 226 -4.76 7.80 -15.54
CA PRO A 226 -4.94 7.68 -16.98
C PRO A 226 -5.25 9.03 -17.63
N SER A 227 -4.73 9.26 -18.83
CA SER A 227 -5.11 10.41 -19.65
C SER A 227 -6.46 10.18 -20.33
N SER A 228 -7.15 11.28 -20.67
CA SER A 228 -8.42 11.22 -21.40
C SER A 228 -8.27 10.76 -22.86
N GLN A 229 -7.07 10.87 -23.42
CA GLN A 229 -6.71 10.44 -24.77
C GLN A 229 -5.62 9.38 -24.71
N PRO A 230 -5.64 8.34 -25.57
CA PRO A 230 -4.56 7.37 -25.66
C PRO A 230 -3.21 8.04 -25.97
N SER A 231 -2.17 7.67 -25.24
CA SER A 231 -0.79 8.09 -25.46
C SER A 231 0.13 6.87 -25.50
N ASP A 232 1.10 6.89 -26.40
CA ASP A 232 2.19 5.89 -26.44
C ASP A 232 3.37 6.25 -25.53
N THR A 233 3.33 7.43 -24.90
CA THR A 233 4.27 7.86 -23.85
C THR A 233 3.58 7.81 -22.50
N VAL A 234 4.20 7.14 -21.54
CA VAL A 234 3.74 7.07 -20.14
C VAL A 234 4.80 7.69 -19.24
N THR A 235 4.39 8.52 -18.28
CA THR A 235 5.31 9.02 -17.25
C THR A 235 5.29 8.08 -16.04
N LEU A 236 6.45 7.57 -15.63
CA LEU A 236 6.62 6.90 -14.34
C LEU A 236 7.16 7.94 -13.35
N PHE A 237 6.39 8.27 -12.31
CA PHE A 237 6.67 9.39 -11.42
C PHE A 237 6.91 8.90 -9.99
N LEU A 238 8.16 8.97 -9.52
CA LEU A 238 8.57 8.70 -8.15
C LEU A 238 8.27 9.91 -7.25
N SER A 239 7.41 9.73 -6.25
CA SER A 239 7.06 10.80 -5.29
C SER A 239 8.22 11.20 -4.37
N GLY A 240 8.01 12.27 -3.61
CA GLY A 240 8.84 12.60 -2.45
C GLY A 240 8.69 11.58 -1.31
N ASP A 241 9.50 11.74 -0.26
CA ASP A 241 9.57 10.89 0.93
C ASP A 241 8.25 10.82 1.73
N GLY A 242 7.39 11.84 1.61
CA GLY A 242 6.03 11.83 2.15
C GLY A 242 5.03 10.91 1.41
N GLY A 243 5.45 10.25 0.32
CA GLY A 243 4.60 9.39 -0.51
C GLY A 243 3.77 10.17 -1.55
N TRP A 244 2.79 9.53 -2.18
CA TRP A 244 2.03 10.12 -3.28
C TRP A 244 1.05 11.20 -2.78
N ARG A 245 1.50 12.46 -2.73
CA ARG A 245 0.83 13.60 -2.05
C ARG A 245 0.53 14.78 -2.99
N ASP A 246 0.13 15.92 -2.41
CA ASP A 246 -0.47 17.08 -3.07
C ASP A 246 0.21 17.46 -4.40
N LEU A 247 1.52 17.74 -4.37
CA LEU A 247 2.29 18.05 -5.58
C LEU A 247 2.22 16.93 -6.62
N ASP A 248 2.49 15.69 -6.21
CA ASP A 248 2.54 14.55 -7.13
C ASP A 248 1.17 14.32 -7.80
N LYS A 249 0.10 14.36 -7.01
CA LYS A 249 -1.29 14.16 -7.44
C LYS A 249 -1.74 15.24 -8.41
N ASP A 250 -1.52 16.50 -8.05
CA ASP A 250 -1.99 17.63 -8.86
C ASP A 250 -1.20 17.75 -10.17
N VAL A 251 0.12 17.62 -10.10
CA VAL A 251 0.97 17.63 -11.30
C VAL A 251 0.62 16.46 -12.22
N ALA A 252 0.48 15.25 -11.69
CA ALA A 252 0.10 14.09 -12.50
C ALA A 252 -1.30 14.23 -13.10
N GLY A 253 -2.26 14.74 -12.31
CA GLY A 253 -3.62 15.02 -12.75
C GLY A 253 -3.65 16.00 -13.92
N ASP A 254 -2.90 17.10 -13.83
CA ASP A 254 -2.83 18.09 -14.88
C ASP A 254 -2.03 17.61 -16.11
N MET A 255 -0.98 16.81 -15.94
CA MET A 255 -0.30 16.13 -17.04
C MET A 255 -1.24 15.22 -17.83
N ALA A 256 -2.04 14.42 -17.12
CA ALA A 256 -3.00 13.51 -17.74
C ALA A 256 -4.18 14.23 -18.40
N LYS A 257 -4.71 15.25 -17.72
CA LYS A 257 -5.90 16.00 -18.17
C LYS A 257 -5.58 17.02 -19.27
N SER A 258 -4.53 17.81 -19.09
CA SER A 258 -4.20 18.95 -19.97
C SER A 258 -3.14 18.60 -21.01
N GLY A 259 -2.18 17.72 -20.67
CA GLY A 259 -1.13 17.27 -21.60
C GLY A 259 -1.47 16.01 -22.38
N GLY A 260 -2.46 15.23 -21.93
CA GLY A 260 -2.79 13.93 -22.52
C GLY A 260 -1.72 12.86 -22.25
N TYR A 261 -0.87 13.05 -21.25
CA TYR A 261 0.17 12.11 -20.87
C TYR A 261 -0.25 11.31 -19.62
N PRO A 262 -0.54 10.00 -19.73
CA PRO A 262 -0.89 9.19 -18.58
C PRO A 262 0.32 9.08 -17.64
N VAL A 263 0.04 9.07 -16.34
CA VAL A 263 1.06 8.99 -15.30
C VAL A 263 0.82 7.73 -14.46
N VAL A 264 1.89 7.04 -14.15
CA VAL A 264 1.96 6.00 -13.12
C VAL A 264 2.77 6.58 -11.98
N GLY A 265 2.09 6.98 -10.92
CA GLY A 265 2.73 7.39 -9.69
C GLY A 265 3.34 6.18 -8.98
N ILE A 266 4.55 6.33 -8.48
CA ILE A 266 5.26 5.35 -7.65
C ILE A 266 5.39 5.99 -6.27
N ASP A 267 4.71 5.40 -5.29
CA ASP A 267 4.73 5.89 -3.93
C ASP A 267 6.04 5.47 -3.25
N THR A 268 7.00 6.39 -3.18
CA THR A 268 8.35 6.10 -2.69
C THR A 268 8.38 5.85 -1.19
N LEU A 269 7.48 6.46 -0.40
CA LEU A 269 7.32 6.15 1.03
C LEU A 269 6.99 4.68 1.21
N ARG A 270 6.01 4.18 0.46
CA ARG A 270 5.60 2.77 0.52
C ARG A 270 6.66 1.85 -0.04
N TYR A 271 7.29 2.25 -1.14
CA TYR A 271 8.25 1.41 -1.86
C TYR A 271 9.57 1.23 -1.10
N TYR A 272 10.06 2.29 -0.47
CA TYR A 272 11.30 2.32 0.31
C TYR A 272 11.07 2.16 1.81
N TRP A 273 9.86 1.81 2.23
CA TRP A 273 9.60 1.48 3.63
C TRP A 273 10.53 0.37 4.15
N GLU A 274 10.81 -0.61 3.28
CA GLU A 274 11.94 -1.52 3.43
C GLU A 274 13.11 -1.08 2.56
N HIS A 275 14.33 -1.39 3.01
CA HIS A 275 15.53 -1.06 2.26
C HIS A 275 15.53 -1.71 0.85
N LYS A 276 15.71 -0.89 -0.18
CA LYS A 276 15.92 -1.32 -1.57
C LYS A 276 17.21 -0.70 -2.11
N SER A 277 18.04 -1.50 -2.78
CA SER A 277 19.20 -0.97 -3.49
C SER A 277 18.80 -0.33 -4.84
N PRO A 278 19.65 0.53 -5.42
CA PRO A 278 19.44 1.03 -6.78
C PRO A 278 19.32 -0.07 -7.84
N GLU A 279 20.05 -1.18 -7.69
CA GLU A 279 19.97 -2.33 -8.59
C GLU A 279 18.62 -3.05 -8.48
N GLN A 280 18.12 -3.24 -7.26
CA GLN A 280 16.80 -3.81 -7.04
C GLN A 280 15.72 -2.90 -7.63
N THR A 281 15.84 -1.59 -7.39
CA THR A 281 14.86 -0.63 -7.91
C THR A 281 14.86 -0.55 -9.42
N ALA A 282 16.03 -0.61 -10.07
CA ALA A 282 16.12 -0.65 -11.52
C ALA A 282 15.47 -1.92 -12.11
N THR A 283 15.59 -3.06 -11.41
CA THR A 283 14.94 -4.31 -11.81
C THR A 283 13.42 -4.18 -11.70
N ASP A 284 12.92 -3.73 -10.55
CA ASP A 284 11.48 -3.54 -10.32
C ASP A 284 10.89 -2.51 -11.31
N LEU A 285 11.62 -1.44 -11.62
CA LEU A 285 11.21 -0.42 -12.59
C LEU A 285 11.17 -0.97 -14.02
N SER A 286 12.12 -1.83 -14.39
CA SER A 286 12.12 -2.54 -15.69
C SER A 286 10.89 -3.45 -15.84
N GLU A 287 10.52 -4.18 -14.78
CA GLU A 287 9.29 -4.99 -14.74
C GLU A 287 8.04 -4.13 -14.85
N LEU A 288 8.02 -2.97 -14.18
CA LEU A 288 6.92 -2.00 -14.26
C LEU A 288 6.77 -1.43 -15.67
N MET A 289 7.89 -1.06 -16.32
CA MET A 289 7.90 -0.64 -17.72
C MET A 289 7.35 -1.76 -18.61
N ALA A 290 7.76 -3.01 -18.40
CA ALA A 290 7.24 -4.17 -19.13
C ALA A 290 5.73 -4.34 -18.96
N HIS A 291 5.23 -4.17 -17.74
CA HIS A 291 3.81 -4.23 -17.44
C HIS A 291 3.02 -3.16 -18.20
N TYR A 292 3.45 -1.89 -18.19
CA TYR A 292 2.73 -0.82 -18.89
C TYR A 292 2.87 -0.83 -20.41
N ARG A 293 3.93 -1.45 -20.95
CA ARG A 293 3.97 -1.82 -22.37
C ARG A 293 2.82 -2.75 -22.74
N GLN A 294 2.49 -3.71 -21.88
CA GLN A 294 1.39 -4.66 -22.12
C GLN A 294 0.02 -4.04 -21.79
N LYS A 295 -0.11 -3.39 -20.63
CA LYS A 295 -1.38 -2.89 -20.10
C LYS A 295 -1.90 -1.67 -20.87
N TRP A 296 -1.04 -0.71 -21.17
CA TRP A 296 -1.41 0.57 -21.80
C TRP A 296 -0.87 0.74 -23.22
N GLY A 297 -0.09 -0.23 -23.72
CA GLY A 297 0.53 -0.12 -25.04
C GLY A 297 1.65 0.93 -25.10
N ALA A 298 2.26 1.24 -23.95
CA ALA A 298 3.35 2.20 -23.86
C ALA A 298 4.51 1.78 -24.79
N LYS A 299 5.04 2.74 -25.55
CA LYS A 299 6.24 2.57 -26.39
C LYS A 299 7.42 3.33 -25.83
N HIS A 300 7.12 4.48 -25.23
CA HIS A 300 8.04 5.46 -24.70
C HIS A 300 7.71 5.77 -23.24
N PHE A 301 8.73 6.14 -22.49
CA PHE A 301 8.61 6.47 -21.08
C PHE A 301 9.28 7.80 -20.78
N VAL A 302 8.67 8.56 -19.87
CA VAL A 302 9.33 9.67 -19.18
C VAL A 302 9.50 9.24 -17.74
N LEU A 303 10.69 9.37 -17.19
CA LEU A 303 10.92 9.13 -15.76
C LEU A 303 10.90 10.47 -15.05
N ALA A 304 10.04 10.63 -14.05
CA ALA A 304 9.95 11.83 -13.23
C ALA A 304 10.22 11.48 -11.77
N GLY A 305 10.86 12.38 -11.04
CA GLY A 305 11.05 12.27 -9.60
C GLY A 305 10.85 13.62 -8.93
N TYR A 306 10.25 13.61 -7.74
CA TYR A 306 10.14 14.78 -6.85
C TYR A 306 10.90 14.53 -5.55
N SER A 307 11.69 15.50 -5.11
CA SER A 307 12.43 15.46 -3.84
C SER A 307 13.22 14.15 -3.73
N PHE A 308 12.97 13.34 -2.71
CA PHE A 308 13.53 12.00 -2.56
C PHE A 308 13.46 11.14 -3.84
N GLY A 309 12.33 11.14 -4.54
CA GLY A 309 12.16 10.44 -5.81
C GLY A 309 13.11 10.97 -6.90
N ALA A 310 13.38 12.27 -6.92
CA ALA A 310 14.38 12.88 -7.81
C ALA A 310 15.81 12.47 -7.44
N ASP A 311 16.11 12.36 -6.15
CA ASP A 311 17.45 12.03 -5.65
C ASP A 311 17.88 10.61 -6.02
N VAL A 312 16.95 9.66 -5.95
CA VAL A 312 17.23 8.24 -6.27
C VAL A 312 17.21 7.95 -7.78
N LEU A 313 16.46 8.73 -8.57
CA LEU A 313 16.20 8.43 -9.97
C LEU A 313 17.45 8.33 -10.86
N PRO A 314 18.48 9.20 -10.74
CA PRO A 314 19.69 9.06 -11.52
C PRO A 314 20.38 7.70 -11.32
N ALA A 315 20.45 7.25 -10.06
CA ALA A 315 21.09 5.98 -9.72
C ALA A 315 20.33 4.78 -10.31
N ILE A 316 19.00 4.85 -10.29
CA ILE A 316 18.10 3.83 -10.86
C ILE A 316 18.27 3.80 -12.38
N TYR A 317 18.16 4.95 -13.05
CA TYR A 317 18.28 5.05 -14.51
C TYR A 317 19.61 4.46 -15.00
N ASN A 318 20.72 4.79 -14.34
CA ASN A 318 22.05 4.31 -14.73
C ASN A 318 22.16 2.77 -14.72
N ARG A 319 21.32 2.09 -13.94
CA ARG A 319 21.29 0.63 -13.76
C ARG A 319 20.18 -0.08 -14.54
N LEU A 320 19.32 0.66 -15.25
CA LEU A 320 18.32 0.06 -16.14
C LEU A 320 18.99 -0.74 -17.26
N PRO A 321 18.35 -1.83 -17.75
CA PRO A 321 18.76 -2.49 -18.98
C PRO A 321 18.79 -1.49 -20.15
N GLU A 322 19.75 -1.66 -21.07
CA GLU A 322 19.91 -0.75 -22.21
C GLU A 322 18.65 -0.66 -23.10
N ASP A 323 17.92 -1.76 -23.25
CA ASP A 323 16.64 -1.81 -23.99
C ASP A 323 15.56 -0.93 -23.34
N ASP A 324 15.55 -0.82 -22.01
CA ASP A 324 14.63 0.05 -21.29
C ASP A 324 15.11 1.51 -21.33
N LYS A 325 16.41 1.77 -21.16
CA LYS A 325 17.00 3.12 -21.34
C LYS A 325 16.72 3.71 -22.72
N ALA A 326 16.73 2.87 -23.76
CA ALA A 326 16.40 3.26 -25.13
C ALA A 326 14.95 3.73 -25.31
N ARG A 327 14.05 3.37 -24.39
CA ARG A 327 12.64 3.77 -24.38
C ARG A 327 12.34 4.96 -23.49
N VAL A 328 13.30 5.39 -22.68
CA VAL A 328 13.18 6.59 -21.86
C VAL A 328 13.48 7.80 -22.74
N ASP A 329 12.47 8.60 -23.07
CA ASP A 329 12.64 9.80 -23.89
C ASP A 329 13.10 11.00 -23.04
N GLY A 330 12.86 10.96 -21.73
CA GLY A 330 13.15 12.07 -20.84
C GLY A 330 13.22 11.68 -19.36
N ILE A 331 13.97 12.48 -18.60
CA ILE A 331 14.20 12.39 -17.16
C ILE A 331 13.91 13.78 -16.57
N ILE A 332 12.91 13.85 -15.71
CA ILE A 332 12.49 15.07 -15.01
C ILE A 332 12.86 14.95 -13.53
N LEU A 333 13.61 15.91 -13.01
CA LEU A 333 14.03 15.96 -11.61
C LEU A 333 13.50 17.24 -10.98
N LEU A 334 12.60 17.12 -10.00
CA LEU A 334 11.98 18.23 -9.29
C LEU A 334 12.55 18.30 -7.88
N ALA A 335 13.06 19.47 -7.47
CA ALA A 335 13.64 19.69 -6.14
C ALA A 335 14.78 18.70 -5.82
N PHE A 336 15.63 18.42 -6.81
CA PHE A 336 16.78 17.51 -6.68
C PHE A 336 17.86 18.12 -5.79
N ALA A 337 18.29 17.38 -4.77
CA ALA A 337 19.26 17.82 -3.76
C ALA A 337 20.71 17.41 -4.13
N ARG A 338 21.72 18.09 -3.58
CA ARG A 338 23.16 17.74 -3.73
C ARG A 338 23.56 16.50 -2.93
N SER A 339 22.90 16.30 -1.81
CA SER A 339 23.01 15.12 -0.97
C SER A 339 21.62 14.66 -0.60
N GLY A 340 21.39 13.36 -0.66
CA GLY A 340 20.13 12.79 -0.19
C GLY A 340 20.18 12.65 1.33
N SER A 341 19.42 13.47 2.05
CA SER A 341 19.03 13.19 3.43
C SER A 341 17.98 12.09 3.37
N PHE A 342 18.42 10.83 3.46
CA PHE A 342 17.50 9.70 3.58
C PHE A 342 16.85 9.75 4.98
N GLU A 343 15.82 10.57 5.18
CA GLU A 343 15.06 10.57 6.44
C GLU A 343 14.30 9.25 6.67
N ILE A 344 14.16 8.42 5.63
CA ILE A 344 14.02 6.97 5.80
C ILE A 344 15.43 6.42 6.06
N ALA A 345 15.83 6.28 7.32
CA ALA A 345 17.16 5.82 7.73
C ALA A 345 17.60 4.55 6.97
N VAL A 346 18.37 4.73 5.90
CA VAL A 346 19.00 3.64 5.15
C VAL A 346 20.42 3.47 5.69
N GLU A 347 20.61 2.50 6.59
CA GLU A 347 21.94 1.97 6.84
C GLU A 347 22.50 1.38 5.53
N GLY A 348 23.70 1.79 5.13
CA GLY A 348 24.52 1.05 4.15
C GLY A 348 24.39 1.43 2.67
N TRP A 349 23.84 2.59 2.30
CA TRP A 349 23.86 3.06 0.90
C TRP A 349 25.15 3.85 0.59
N LEU A 350 25.98 3.34 -0.33
CA LEU A 350 27.13 4.01 -1.01
C LEU A 350 28.19 4.68 -0.10
N GLY A 351 28.09 4.47 1.20
CA GLY A 351 28.96 4.98 2.24
C GLY A 351 28.69 4.25 3.56
N ALA A 352 29.64 4.34 4.48
CA ALA A 352 29.51 3.77 5.82
C ALA A 352 28.29 4.38 6.56
N SER A 353 27.70 3.62 7.48
CA SER A 353 26.55 4.03 8.31
C SER A 353 26.63 5.49 8.78
N GLY A 354 25.55 6.24 8.59
CA GLY A 354 25.40 7.61 9.08
C GLY A 354 25.97 8.73 8.20
N LYS A 355 26.10 8.53 6.88
CA LYS A 355 26.48 9.59 5.93
C LYS A 355 25.54 9.64 4.73
N GLU A 356 25.00 10.83 4.45
CA GLU A 356 24.24 11.13 3.23
C GLU A 356 25.05 10.76 1.98
N ALA A 357 24.40 10.15 0.99
CA ALA A 357 25.03 9.83 -0.28
C ALA A 357 24.97 11.04 -1.22
N ALA A 358 26.11 11.39 -1.82
CA ALA A 358 26.17 12.43 -2.84
C ALA A 358 25.43 11.97 -4.10
N THR A 359 24.46 12.77 -4.56
CA THR A 359 23.64 12.48 -5.75
C THR A 359 24.34 12.88 -7.05
N GLY A 360 25.23 13.89 -6.98
CA GLY A 360 26.00 14.45 -8.10
C GLY A 360 26.73 13.42 -8.98
N PRO A 361 27.43 12.41 -8.43
CA PRO A 361 28.11 11.39 -9.24
C PRO A 361 27.18 10.54 -10.11
N GLU A 362 25.95 10.27 -9.67
CA GLU A 362 24.97 9.53 -10.48
C GLU A 362 24.28 10.45 -11.49
N MET A 363 23.98 11.70 -11.08
CA MET A 363 23.46 12.74 -11.97
C MET A 363 24.39 13.04 -13.16
N ALA A 364 25.71 13.11 -12.92
CA ALA A 364 26.70 13.38 -13.95
C ALA A 364 26.78 12.33 -15.07
N LYS A 365 26.24 11.12 -14.85
CA LYS A 365 26.22 10.02 -15.83
C LYS A 365 24.99 10.07 -16.75
N LEU A 366 24.00 10.92 -16.45
CA LEU A 366 22.77 10.98 -17.23
C LEU A 366 22.99 11.61 -18.61
N PRO A 367 22.23 11.16 -19.64
CA PRO A 367 22.27 11.76 -20.97
C PRO A 367 21.62 13.15 -20.93
N GLY A 368 22.44 14.20 -21.08
CA GLY A 368 21.99 15.59 -20.85
C GLY A 368 20.87 16.06 -21.79
N ASP A 369 20.75 15.52 -22.99
CA ASP A 369 19.64 15.80 -23.92
C ASP A 369 18.28 15.32 -23.41
N LYS A 370 18.28 14.37 -22.46
CA LYS A 370 17.07 13.83 -21.82
C LYS A 370 16.78 14.44 -20.45
N VAL A 371 17.63 15.31 -19.91
CA VAL A 371 17.49 15.77 -18.51
C VAL A 371 16.84 17.15 -18.43
N PHE A 372 15.80 17.27 -17.61
CA PHE A 372 15.18 18.52 -17.19
C PHE A 372 15.14 18.59 -15.65
N CYS A 373 15.90 19.52 -15.08
CA CYS A 373 16.08 19.68 -13.63
C CYS A 373 15.45 21.00 -13.16
N VAL A 374 14.49 20.93 -12.24
CA VAL A 374 13.72 22.07 -11.74
C VAL A 374 14.00 22.27 -10.25
N TYR A 375 14.22 23.52 -9.83
CA TYR A 375 14.51 23.86 -8.44
C TYR A 375 13.92 25.22 -8.05
N GLY A 376 13.50 25.36 -6.78
CA GLY A 376 13.06 26.63 -6.21
C GLY A 376 14.24 27.59 -6.00
N VAL A 377 13.97 28.90 -6.06
CA VAL A 377 15.01 29.93 -5.82
C VAL A 377 15.56 29.86 -4.40
N GLU A 378 14.73 29.47 -3.43
CA GLU A 378 15.10 29.36 -2.01
C GLU A 378 16.02 28.16 -1.73
N GLU A 379 16.07 27.17 -2.62
CA GLU A 379 16.88 25.95 -2.50
C GLU A 379 18.12 25.95 -3.41
N LYS A 380 18.45 27.11 -3.99
CA LYS A 380 19.49 27.21 -5.03
C LYS A 380 20.83 26.66 -4.57
N ASP A 381 21.19 26.91 -3.31
CA ASP A 381 22.49 26.57 -2.75
C ASP A 381 22.57 25.08 -2.32
N GLU A 382 21.44 24.44 -2.07
CA GLU A 382 21.30 23.02 -1.71
C GLU A 382 20.93 22.14 -2.90
N SER A 383 20.46 22.72 -4.01
CA SER A 383 19.99 21.98 -5.17
C SER A 383 21.12 21.32 -5.97
N GLY A 384 20.97 20.03 -6.26
CA GLY A 384 21.83 19.28 -7.17
C GLY A 384 21.74 19.78 -8.61
N CYS A 385 20.65 20.45 -8.99
CA CYS A 385 20.52 21.07 -10.32
C CYS A 385 21.59 22.15 -10.56
N THR A 386 22.06 22.82 -9.51
CA THR A 386 23.04 23.91 -9.61
C THR A 386 24.49 23.43 -9.61
N GLU A 387 24.73 22.13 -9.46
CA GLU A 387 26.08 21.56 -9.55
C GLU A 387 26.68 21.75 -10.95
N ALA A 388 28.00 21.96 -10.98
CA ALA A 388 28.74 22.15 -12.23
C ALA A 388 28.70 20.90 -13.14
N THR A 389 28.57 19.72 -12.55
CA THR A 389 28.50 18.43 -13.25
C THR A 389 27.09 18.04 -13.65
N ALA A 390 26.05 18.75 -13.19
CA ALA A 390 24.66 18.40 -13.50
C ALA A 390 24.36 18.68 -14.99
N PRO A 391 24.01 17.65 -15.79
CA PRO A 391 23.75 17.80 -17.21
C PRO A 391 22.31 18.30 -17.47
N GLY A 392 22.06 18.65 -18.73
CA GLY A 392 20.72 18.97 -19.23
C GLY A 392 20.18 20.36 -18.91
N GLN A 393 18.89 20.54 -19.17
CA GLN A 393 18.21 21.81 -19.02
C GLN A 393 17.87 22.05 -17.55
N LYS A 394 18.21 23.24 -17.05
CA LYS A 394 17.96 23.67 -15.67
C LYS A 394 16.90 24.77 -15.66
N GLN A 395 15.92 24.67 -14.78
CA GLN A 395 14.86 25.66 -14.62
C GLN A 395 14.74 26.08 -13.15
N GLN A 396 15.04 27.35 -12.88
CA GLN A 396 14.73 27.96 -11.60
C GLN A 396 13.28 28.45 -11.58
N LEU A 397 12.58 28.23 -10.47
CA LEU A 397 11.23 28.75 -10.20
C LEU A 397 11.21 29.60 -8.92
N PRO A 398 10.18 30.45 -8.73
CA PRO A 398 9.87 31.05 -7.42
C PRO A 398 9.64 29.99 -6.33
N GLY A 399 9.72 30.42 -5.08
CA GLY A 399 9.50 29.58 -3.90
C GLY A 399 10.66 28.66 -3.53
N GLY A 400 10.37 27.75 -2.61
CA GLY A 400 11.25 26.66 -2.17
C GLY A 400 10.81 25.29 -2.68
N HIS A 401 10.90 24.28 -1.80
CA HIS A 401 10.72 22.86 -2.12
C HIS A 401 9.41 22.51 -2.84
N HIS A 402 8.33 23.23 -2.50
CA HIS A 402 6.99 23.02 -3.07
C HIS A 402 6.63 24.00 -4.19
N PHE A 403 7.58 24.80 -4.70
CA PHE A 403 7.38 25.72 -5.83
C PHE A 403 6.18 26.68 -5.70
N ASP A 404 5.99 27.26 -4.49
CA ASP A 404 4.86 28.13 -4.13
C ASP A 404 3.47 27.49 -4.34
N GLU A 405 3.40 26.16 -4.37
CA GLU A 405 2.15 25.38 -4.59
C GLU A 405 1.46 25.67 -5.94
N ASP A 406 2.15 26.30 -6.91
CA ASP A 406 1.64 26.51 -8.27
C ASP A 406 1.83 25.27 -9.15
N TYR A 407 1.23 24.17 -8.73
CA TYR A 407 1.30 22.87 -9.40
C TYR A 407 0.74 22.89 -10.83
N PRO A 408 -0.33 23.64 -11.16
CA PRO A 408 -0.78 23.77 -12.54
C PRO A 408 0.26 24.42 -13.46
N ALA A 409 0.95 25.47 -13.00
CA ALA A 409 2.04 26.07 -13.77
C ALA A 409 3.23 25.13 -13.90
N LEU A 410 3.56 24.38 -12.85
CA LEU A 410 4.59 23.33 -12.90
C LEU A 410 4.25 22.27 -13.94
N ALA A 411 3.05 21.69 -13.90
CA ALA A 411 2.58 20.69 -14.84
C ALA A 411 2.65 21.19 -16.29
N LYS A 412 2.25 22.44 -16.56
CA LYS A 412 2.37 23.06 -17.89
C LYS A 412 3.81 23.08 -18.41
N ARG A 413 4.79 23.33 -17.54
CA ARG A 413 6.22 23.29 -17.90
C ARG A 413 6.68 21.86 -18.20
N LEU A 414 6.22 20.88 -17.42
CA LEU A 414 6.54 19.47 -17.65
C LEU A 414 5.96 18.96 -18.97
N ILE A 415 4.71 19.31 -19.28
CA ILE A 415 4.07 19.00 -20.55
C ILE A 415 4.88 19.61 -21.71
N ALA A 416 5.30 20.87 -21.60
CA ALA A 416 6.05 21.55 -22.65
C ALA A 416 7.42 20.88 -22.93
N VAL A 417 8.12 20.38 -21.90
CA VAL A 417 9.39 19.67 -22.12
C VAL A 417 9.16 18.28 -22.73
N ILE A 418 8.09 17.58 -22.33
CA ILE A 418 7.71 16.29 -22.92
C ILE A 418 7.33 16.46 -24.40
N ASP A 419 6.54 17.48 -24.73
CA ASP A 419 6.20 17.81 -26.12
C ASP A 419 7.45 18.06 -26.96
N LYS A 420 8.42 18.80 -26.43
CA LYS A 420 9.71 19.04 -27.08
C LYS A 420 10.49 17.75 -27.32
N TRP A 421 10.57 16.83 -26.35
CA TRP A 421 11.22 15.53 -26.54
C TRP A 421 10.52 14.66 -27.58
N LYS A 422 9.19 14.76 -27.68
CA LYS A 422 8.41 14.09 -28.73
C LYS A 422 8.46 14.78 -30.09
N GLY A 423 9.16 15.92 -30.22
CA GLY A 423 9.21 16.70 -31.46
C GLY A 423 7.89 17.36 -31.84
N LYS A 424 7.00 17.60 -30.87
CA LYS A 424 5.78 18.41 -31.07
C LYS A 424 6.17 19.90 -31.02
N GLU A 425 5.66 20.69 -31.96
CA GLU A 425 5.87 22.14 -31.94
C GLU A 425 5.23 22.77 -30.69
N PRO A 426 5.87 23.78 -30.05
CA PRO A 426 5.27 24.46 -28.91
C PRO A 426 3.96 25.14 -29.34
N PRO A 427 2.91 25.16 -28.50
CA PRO A 427 1.77 26.03 -28.75
C PRO A 427 2.27 27.48 -28.81
N GLU A 428 1.91 28.17 -29.88
CA GLU A 428 2.28 29.56 -30.17
C GLU A 428 2.03 30.41 -28.92
N ALA A 429 3.08 31.03 -28.38
CA ALA A 429 2.97 31.88 -27.20
C ALA A 429 2.04 33.04 -27.52
N ALA A 430 0.87 33.07 -26.88
CA ALA A 430 0.02 34.25 -26.88
C ALA A 430 0.86 35.41 -26.35
N SER A 431 1.11 36.39 -27.22
CA SER A 431 1.79 37.63 -26.91
C SER A 431 1.10 38.31 -25.71
N ALA A 432 1.80 38.39 -24.59
CA ALA A 432 1.45 39.30 -23.52
C ALA A 432 1.87 40.71 -23.96
N GLU A 433 0.89 41.59 -24.20
CA GLU A 433 1.05 43.05 -24.07
C GLU A 433 0.98 43.47 -22.60
#